data_AF-A0A3E0X1G1-F1
#
_entry.id   AF-A0A3E0X1G1-F1
#
_cell.length_a   1.000
_cell.length_b   1.000
_cell.length_c   1.000
_cell.angle_alpha   90.00
_cell.angle_beta   90.00
_cell.angle_gamma   90.00
#
_symmetry.space_group_name_H-M   'P 1'
#
loop_
_entity.id
_entity.type
_entity.pdbx_description
1 polymer ?
#
loop_
_entity_poly.entity_id
_entity_poly.type
_entity_poly.pdbx_seq_one_letter_code
_entity_poly.pdbx_strand_id
1 'polypeptide(L)'
;MQSPQFGRGSGGNARTFGTHSRLTYSGFKKATCCGAAGSYMLRQPDMADRLRAAALAHVNTDTEYLLSSNIGCALHLSAGLRANGHSIEAIHPIDLLARALQPDPTQ
;
A
#
# COMPACT_ATOMS: atom_id res chain seq x y z
N MET A 1 2.26 20.11 23.28
CA MET A 1 1.66 19.25 22.25
C MET A 1 2.35 17.89 22.33
N GLN A 2 1.70 16.96 23.04
CA GLN A 2 2.28 15.69 23.49
C GLN A 2 2.12 14.60 22.42
N SER A 3 3.18 13.83 22.25
CA SER A 3 3.29 12.61 21.45
C SER A 3 2.19 11.59 21.80
N PRO A 4 1.70 10.77 20.85
CA PRO A 4 0.88 9.62 21.20
C PRO A 4 1.75 8.56 21.89
N GLN A 5 1.46 8.34 23.17
CA GLN A 5 2.06 7.31 24.01
C GLN A 5 1.48 5.94 23.62
N PHE A 6 2.34 4.98 23.26
CA PHE A 6 2.00 3.56 23.21
C PHE A 6 1.77 3.06 24.65
N GLY A 7 0.52 2.83 25.04
CA GLY A 7 0.15 2.34 26.36
C GLY A 7 0.61 0.90 26.60
N ARG A 8 1.37 0.68 27.69
CA ARG A 8 1.65 -0.65 28.24
C ARG A 8 0.44 -1.09 29.09
N GLY A 9 -0.25 -2.15 28.65
CA GLY A 9 -1.22 -2.88 29.47
C GLY A 9 -0.59 -4.14 30.04
N SER A 10 -0.46 -4.20 31.36
CA SER A 10 0.05 -5.32 32.15
C SER A 10 -1.05 -6.30 32.55
N GLY A 11 -0.79 -7.61 32.45
CA GLY A 11 -1.43 -8.63 33.30
C GLY A 11 -2.70 -9.27 32.75
N GLY A 12 -2.56 -10.45 32.15
CA GLY A 12 -3.66 -11.32 31.72
C GLY A 12 -3.11 -12.38 30.75
N ASN A 13 -3.44 -13.64 30.98
CA ASN A 13 -3.00 -14.87 30.31
C ASN A 13 -3.41 -14.97 28.82
N ALA A 14 -3.04 -13.98 28.01
CA ALA A 14 -3.16 -13.99 26.56
C ALA A 14 -1.91 -14.66 25.95
N ARG A 15 -2.11 -15.79 25.28
CA ARG A 15 -1.12 -16.41 24.41
C ARG A 15 -0.58 -15.34 23.45
N THR A 16 0.71 -15.03 23.56
CA THR A 16 1.37 -14.00 22.76
C THR A 16 1.53 -14.51 21.33
N PHE A 17 0.52 -14.32 20.48
CA PHE A 17 0.70 -14.41 19.03
C PHE A 17 1.67 -13.28 18.64
N GLY A 18 2.78 -13.65 18.01
CA GLY A 18 4.05 -12.91 17.95
C GLY A 18 3.98 -11.42 17.56
N THR A 19 5.04 -10.71 17.92
CA THR A 19 5.30 -9.30 17.61
C THR A 19 5.69 -9.15 16.13
N HIS A 20 4.75 -9.41 15.22
CA HIS A 20 5.06 -9.45 13.78
C HIS A 20 5.03 -8.04 13.15
N SER A 21 6.23 -7.57 12.78
CA SER A 21 6.55 -6.45 11.88
C SER A 21 6.16 -5.02 12.29
N ARG A 22 7.15 -4.13 12.45
CA ARG A 22 6.94 -2.67 12.50
C ARG A 22 6.71 -2.14 11.08
N LEU A 23 5.53 -2.37 10.53
CA LEU A 23 5.13 -1.74 9.27
C LEU A 23 4.94 -0.23 9.49
N THR A 24 5.64 0.57 8.68
CA THR A 24 5.36 2.00 8.57
C THR A 24 4.48 2.22 7.35
N TYR A 25 3.37 2.93 7.50
CA TYR A 25 2.46 3.22 6.41
C TYR A 25 2.24 4.72 6.27
N SER A 26 2.03 5.17 5.03
CA SER A 26 1.59 6.51 4.70
C SER A 26 0.47 6.45 3.68
N GLY A 27 -0.57 7.25 3.88
CA GLY A 27 -1.66 7.38 2.92
C GLY A 27 -1.49 8.63 2.05
N PHE A 28 -2.19 8.67 0.91
CA PHE A 28 -2.32 9.91 0.14
C PHE A 28 -3.07 10.95 0.98
N LYS A 29 -2.52 12.17 1.10
CA LYS A 29 -3.11 13.27 1.91
C LYS A 29 -4.55 13.63 1.51
N LYS A 30 -4.95 13.31 0.27
CA LYS A 30 -6.32 13.36 -0.25
C LYS A 30 -6.57 12.09 -1.05
N ALA A 31 -7.83 11.69 -1.22
CA ALA A 31 -8.19 10.59 -2.11
C ALA A 31 -7.80 10.94 -3.56
N THR A 32 -6.56 10.64 -3.95
CA THR A 32 -6.07 10.89 -5.29
C THR A 32 -6.63 9.85 -6.24
N CYS A 33 -7.35 10.28 -7.27
CA CYS A 33 -7.85 9.39 -8.31
C CYS A 33 -6.66 8.82 -9.09
N CYS A 34 -6.61 7.50 -9.25
CA CYS A 34 -5.57 6.82 -10.03
C CYS A 34 -5.75 7.02 -11.54
N GLY A 35 -6.97 7.37 -12.01
CA GLY A 35 -7.30 7.52 -13.42
C GLY A 35 -7.77 6.24 -14.13
N ALA A 36 -7.72 5.07 -13.48
CA ALA A 36 -8.11 3.81 -14.10
C ALA A 36 -9.62 3.72 -14.39
N ALA A 37 -10.45 4.00 -13.37
CA ALA A 37 -11.92 3.99 -13.40
C ALA A 37 -12.53 2.91 -14.33
N GLY A 38 -12.07 1.67 -14.21
CA GLY A 38 -12.43 0.55 -15.07
C GLY A 38 -11.77 0.65 -16.45
N SER A 39 -12.54 1.07 -17.46
CA SER A 39 -12.07 1.20 -18.85
C SER A 39 -11.53 2.59 -19.19
N TYR A 40 -11.50 3.52 -18.23
CA TYR A 40 -11.15 4.91 -18.48
C TYR A 40 -9.70 5.08 -18.94
N MET A 41 -8.76 4.31 -18.36
CA MET A 41 -7.37 4.27 -18.82
C MET A 41 -7.20 3.86 -20.29
N LEU A 42 -8.17 3.14 -20.86
CA LEU A 42 -8.16 2.73 -22.26
C LEU A 42 -8.87 3.76 -23.15
N ARG A 43 -9.99 4.32 -22.67
CA ARG A 43 -10.82 5.25 -23.45
C ARG A 43 -10.33 6.70 -23.39
N GLN A 44 -9.58 7.06 -22.36
CA GLN A 44 -9.10 8.41 -22.07
C GLN A 44 -7.65 8.35 -21.53
N PRO A 45 -6.70 7.80 -22.30
CA PRO A 45 -5.36 7.49 -21.84
C PRO A 45 -4.61 8.72 -21.32
N ASP A 46 -4.66 9.84 -22.06
CA ASP A 46 -3.95 11.06 -21.68
C ASP A 46 -4.37 11.61 -20.31
N MET A 47 -5.67 11.58 -20.02
CA MET A 47 -6.17 12.01 -18.71
C MET A 47 -5.79 10.99 -17.63
N ALA A 48 -5.98 9.70 -17.91
CA ALA A 48 -5.66 8.64 -16.96
C ALA A 48 -4.17 8.63 -16.59
N ASP A 49 -3.29 8.93 -17.54
CA ASP A 49 -1.84 9.02 -17.32
C ASP A 49 -1.45 10.26 -16.53
N ARG A 50 -2.09 11.41 -16.77
CA ARG A 50 -1.88 12.61 -15.92
C ARG A 50 -2.29 12.36 -14.47
N LEU A 51 -3.44 11.72 -14.26
CA LEU A 51 -3.92 11.37 -12.92
C LEU A 51 -2.99 10.35 -12.23
N ARG A 52 -2.54 9.34 -12.97
CA ARG A 52 -1.55 8.36 -12.49
C ARG A 52 -0.24 9.03 -12.10
N ALA A 53 0.29 9.92 -12.94
CA ALA A 53 1.53 10.64 -12.66
C ALA A 53 1.40 11.49 -11.38
N ALA A 54 0.28 12.21 -11.23
CA ALA A 54 0.00 12.98 -10.02
C ALA A 54 -0.09 12.10 -8.76
N ALA A 55 -0.70 10.92 -8.86
CA ALA A 55 -0.76 9.96 -7.75
C ALA A 55 0.64 9.45 -7.37
N LEU A 56 1.44 9.04 -8.36
CA LEU A 56 2.77 8.47 -8.12
C LEU A 56 3.81 9.51 -7.65
N ALA A 57 3.61 10.80 -7.92
CA ALA A 57 4.45 11.88 -7.41
C ALA A 57 4.47 11.99 -5.87
N HIS A 58 3.50 11.37 -5.19
CA HIS A 58 3.43 11.32 -3.73
C HIS A 58 4.09 10.08 -3.11
N VAL A 59 4.54 9.12 -3.93
CA VAL A 59 5.13 7.88 -3.46
C VAL A 59 6.60 8.10 -3.15
N ASN A 60 7.02 7.75 -1.94
CA ASN A 60 8.42 7.85 -1.54
C ASN A 60 9.25 6.71 -2.14
N THR A 61 10.52 6.97 -2.45
CA THR A 61 11.43 6.00 -3.08
C THR A 61 11.77 4.80 -2.20
N ASP A 62 11.62 4.92 -0.88
CA ASP A 62 11.83 3.87 0.13
C ASP A 62 10.57 3.02 0.38
N THR A 63 9.46 3.28 -0.33
CA THR A 63 8.25 2.48 -0.23
C THR A 63 8.49 1.08 -0.81
N GLU A 64 8.16 0.02 -0.07
CA GLU A 64 8.23 -1.35 -0.60
C GLU A 64 6.93 -1.75 -1.31
N TYR A 65 5.78 -1.40 -0.73
CA TYR A 65 4.46 -1.82 -1.18
C TYR A 65 3.53 -0.63 -1.41
N LEU A 66 2.85 -0.61 -2.55
CA LEU A 66 1.70 0.26 -2.80
C LEU A 66 0.43 -0.56 -2.66
N LEU A 67 -0.46 -0.18 -1.74
CA LEU A 67 -1.66 -0.95 -1.47
C LEU A 67 -2.87 -0.41 -2.23
N SER A 68 -3.60 -1.30 -2.92
CA SER A 68 -4.88 -0.95 -3.54
C SER A 68 -5.87 -2.11 -3.48
N SER A 69 -7.11 -1.83 -3.04
CA SER A 69 -8.22 -2.79 -3.08
C SER A 69 -8.94 -2.82 -4.44
N ASN A 70 -8.52 -2.00 -5.40
CA ASN A 70 -9.11 -1.93 -6.73
C ASN A 70 -8.11 -2.44 -7.77
N ILE A 71 -8.43 -3.56 -8.43
CA ILE A 71 -7.54 -4.19 -9.41
C ILE A 71 -7.17 -3.25 -10.57
N GLY A 72 -8.11 -2.40 -11.02
CA GLY A 72 -7.85 -1.42 -12.08
C GLY A 72 -6.82 -0.38 -11.65
N CYS A 73 -6.95 0.19 -10.45
CA CYS A 73 -5.92 1.07 -9.91
C CYS A 73 -4.60 0.34 -9.67
N ALA A 74 -4.61 -0.88 -9.15
CA ALA A 74 -3.40 -1.66 -8.92
C ALA A 74 -2.61 -1.87 -10.23
N LEU A 75 -3.28 -2.33 -11.29
CA LEU A 75 -2.66 -2.54 -12.60
C LEU A 75 -2.14 -1.22 -13.21
N HIS A 76 -2.96 -0.17 -13.18
CA HIS A 76 -2.60 1.12 -13.77
C HIS A 76 -1.43 1.79 -13.03
N LEU A 77 -1.45 1.80 -11.69
CA LEU A 77 -0.35 2.33 -10.88
C LEU A 77 0.92 1.47 -11.03
N SER A 78 0.78 0.14 -11.07
CA SER A 78 1.91 -0.77 -11.30
C SER A 78 2.60 -0.51 -12.64
N ALA A 79 1.83 -0.28 -13.72
CA ALA A 79 2.40 0.11 -15.00
C ALA A 79 3.19 1.42 -14.90
N GLY A 80 2.69 2.40 -14.14
CA GLY A 80 3.39 3.66 -13.93
C GLY A 80 4.65 3.57 -13.07
N LEU A 81 4.63 2.75 -12.02
CA LEU A 81 5.81 2.47 -11.21
C LEU A 81 6.92 1.85 -12.06
N ARG A 82 6.58 0.86 -12.90
CA ARG A 82 7.54 0.25 -13.84
C ARG A 82 8.10 1.26 -14.84
N ALA A 83 7.24 2.10 -15.43
CA ALA A 83 7.66 3.13 -16.37
C ALA A 83 8.63 4.16 -15.75
N ASN A 84 8.48 4.42 -14.45
CA ASN A 84 9.36 5.31 -13.69
C ASN A 84 10.59 4.60 -13.09
N GLY A 85 10.80 3.31 -13.38
CA GLY A 85 11.94 2.54 -12.88
C GLY A 85 11.86 2.17 -11.38
N HIS A 86 10.69 2.27 -10.76
CA HIS A 86 10.49 1.88 -9.37
C HIS A 86 10.34 0.36 -9.23
N SER A 87 10.94 -0.21 -8.18
CA SER A 87 10.79 -1.62 -7.77
C SER A 87 9.62 -1.85 -6.81
N ILE A 88 8.73 -0.87 -6.67
CA ILE A 88 7.62 -0.88 -5.71
C ILE A 88 6.55 -1.89 -6.17
N GLU A 89 6.14 -2.79 -5.29
CA GLU A 89 5.13 -3.80 -5.58
C GLU A 89 3.72 -3.25 -5.27
N ALA A 90 2.86 -3.16 -6.28
CA ALA A 90 1.45 -2.82 -6.06
C ALA A 90 0.65 -4.09 -5.70
N ILE A 91 0.15 -4.19 -4.47
CA ILE A 91 -0.52 -5.40 -3.95
C ILE A 91 -1.88 -5.10 -3.33
N HIS A 92 -2.71 -6.13 -3.18
CA HIS A 92 -3.95 -6.02 -2.42
C HIS A 92 -3.65 -5.99 -0.90
N PRO A 93 -4.36 -5.20 -0.08
CA PRO A 93 -4.16 -5.19 1.38
C PRO A 93 -4.29 -6.58 2.04
N ILE A 94 -5.14 -7.44 1.49
CA ILE A 94 -5.29 -8.84 1.97
C ILE A 94 -4.03 -9.66 1.70
N ASP A 95 -3.33 -9.44 0.58
CA ASP A 95 -2.09 -10.16 0.28
C ASP A 95 -0.99 -9.76 1.28
N LEU A 96 -0.91 -8.47 1.63
CA LEU A 96 0.00 -8.00 2.67
C LEU A 96 -0.30 -8.67 4.01
N LEU A 97 -1.58 -8.72 4.40
CA LEU A 97 -2.00 -9.36 5.64
C LEU A 97 -1.69 -10.86 5.62
N ALA A 98 -1.97 -11.55 4.52
CA ALA A 98 -1.66 -12.97 4.37
C ALA A 98 -0.15 -13.24 4.52
N ARG A 99 0.71 -12.40 3.92
CA ARG A 99 2.18 -12.46 4.10
C ARG A 99 2.59 -12.25 5.55
N ALA A 100 1.96 -11.29 6.25
CA ALA A 100 2.26 -10.99 7.65
C ALA A 100 1.78 -12.09 8.63
N LEU A 101 0.79 -12.88 8.23
CA LEU A 101 0.21 -13.97 9.02
C LEU A 101 0.83 -15.34 8.72
N GLN A 102 1.77 -15.46 7.78
CA GLN A 102 2.41 -16.75 7.50
C GLN A 102 3.11 -17.26 8.76
N PRO A 103 2.81 -18.50 9.20
CA PRO A 103 3.51 -19.08 10.33
C PRO A 103 4.99 -19.25 9.99
N ASP A 104 5.83 -19.10 11.01
CA ASP A 104 7.24 -19.46 10.92
C ASP A 104 7.33 -20.92 10.39
N PRO A 105 8.06 -21.20 9.28
CA PRO A 105 8.18 -22.55 8.72
C PRO A 105 8.83 -23.56 9.68
N THR A 106 9.29 -23.10 10.85
CA THR A 106 9.88 -23.92 11.91
C THR A 106 8.88 -24.42 12.96
N GLN A 107 7.56 -24.23 12.78
CA GLN A 107 6.51 -24.79 13.64
C GLN A 107 5.88 -26.08 13.09
#